data_AF-A0A9E0S5R2-F1
#
_entry.id   AF-A0A9E0S5R2-F1
#
_cell.length_a   1.000
_cell.length_b   1.000
_cell.length_c   1.000
_cell.angle_alpha   90.00
_cell.angle_beta   90.00
_cell.angle_gamma   90.00
#
_symmetry.space_group_name_H-M   'P 1'
#
loop_
_entity.id
_entity.type
_entity.pdbx_description
1 polymer ?
#
loop_
_entity_poly.entity_id
_entity_poly.type
_entity_poly.pdbx_seq_one_letter_code
_entity_poly.pdbx_strand_id
1 'polypeptide(L)'
;MCYFRLLLFQITQEIDFLGDASLIDIEISSDYTTGGDVMAATWTAFSFDKTAYGDMTPSPDFDFSAFEGQTIHIGLKYSSTDSDSPRWRVESMALKVPGISGETEAKSAYYQYVEGVWESVEGVYYLTSADYDSMGEDSNQPGAFNNFSSSVLPENYIPQFLAINYPFAQEGDELFILYRYYGGSSVGTVTKGNLYTFNNGSWSPVISSLQFGLENGIWVPDNTIRYTMVGSDYTLVAAALIDTEGFEAAAGNLDNFGNFNRTGSSSSWSDDMMITAMGIVLDNLNPAAAEGQKYIVTADVYNGSGTTEDFNLIKEGGEWIAN
;
A
#
# COMPACT_ATOMS: atom_id res chain seq x y z
N MET A 1 -42.21 -30.29 5.30
CA MET A 1 -41.13 -30.48 6.29
C MET A 1 -40.63 -29.09 6.64
N CYS A 2 -41.00 -28.55 7.81
CA CYS A 2 -40.49 -27.25 8.26
C CYS A 2 -39.02 -27.42 8.58
N TYR A 3 -38.13 -26.88 7.75
CA TYR A 3 -36.76 -26.64 8.17
C TYR A 3 -36.82 -25.47 9.15
N PHE A 4 -36.63 -25.75 10.45
CA PHE A 4 -36.15 -24.71 11.35
C PHE A 4 -34.74 -24.37 10.87
N ARG A 5 -34.60 -23.21 10.23
CA ARG A 5 -33.30 -22.57 10.11
C ARG A 5 -32.92 -22.13 11.52
N LEU A 6 -31.66 -22.35 11.88
CA LEU A 6 -31.16 -22.09 13.22
C LEU A 6 -29.97 -21.15 13.09
N LEU A 7 -30.19 -19.85 12.95
CA LEU A 7 -29.10 -18.89 13.02
C LEU A 7 -28.46 -18.98 14.40
N LEU A 8 -27.15 -19.21 14.43
CA LEU A 8 -26.34 -19.34 15.63
C LEU A 8 -25.29 -18.23 15.65
N PHE A 9 -24.85 -17.85 16.85
CA PHE A 9 -23.77 -16.89 17.04
C PHE A 9 -22.70 -17.47 17.97
N GLN A 10 -21.43 -17.26 17.65
CA GLN A 10 -20.32 -17.63 18.52
C GLN A 10 -19.32 -16.48 18.58
N ILE A 11 -18.75 -16.27 19.77
CA ILE A 11 -17.67 -15.32 20.02
C ILE A 11 -16.50 -16.04 20.70
N THR A 12 -15.28 -15.82 20.24
CA THR A 12 -14.06 -16.23 20.93
C THR A 12 -13.48 -15.02 21.63
N GLN A 13 -13.38 -15.09 22.95
CA GLN A 13 -13.08 -13.94 23.79
C GLN A 13 -12.30 -14.32 25.05
N GLU A 14 -11.73 -13.31 25.68
CA GLU A 14 -11.14 -13.35 27.00
C GLU A 14 -11.53 -12.07 27.77
N ILE A 15 -12.00 -12.24 29.00
CA ILE A 15 -12.46 -11.15 29.88
C ILE A 15 -11.65 -11.25 31.17
N ASP A 16 -11.00 -10.19 31.59
CA ASP A 16 -10.28 -10.12 32.86
C ASP A 16 -10.71 -8.89 33.66
N PHE A 17 -10.50 -8.94 34.98
CA PHE A 17 -10.71 -7.82 35.90
C PHE A 17 -12.13 -7.24 35.90
N LEU A 18 -13.14 -8.01 35.45
CA LEU A 18 -14.53 -7.60 35.47
C LEU A 18 -15.14 -7.79 36.87
N GLY A 19 -15.48 -6.70 37.56
CA GLY A 19 -16.26 -6.74 38.79
C GLY A 19 -17.77 -6.67 38.53
N ASP A 20 -18.21 -5.58 37.90
CA ASP A 20 -19.60 -5.29 37.55
C ASP A 20 -19.90 -5.77 36.12
N ALA A 21 -20.76 -6.79 36.03
CA ALA A 21 -21.15 -7.40 34.77
C ALA A 21 -21.88 -6.45 33.80
N SER A 22 -22.35 -5.28 34.24
CA SER A 22 -23.00 -4.27 33.39
C SER A 22 -22.03 -3.44 32.54
N LEU A 23 -20.73 -3.50 32.86
CA LEU A 23 -19.67 -2.75 32.18
C LEU A 23 -19.34 -3.26 30.79
N ILE A 24 -19.62 -4.54 30.51
CA ILE A 24 -19.47 -5.12 29.17
C ILE A 24 -20.78 -5.74 28.75
N ASP A 25 -21.16 -5.53 27.48
CA ASP A 25 -22.31 -6.21 26.91
C ASP A 25 -22.16 -6.44 25.41
N ILE A 26 -22.87 -7.44 24.89
CA ILE A 26 -23.11 -7.58 23.46
C ILE A 26 -24.50 -6.99 23.24
N GLU A 27 -24.63 -5.95 22.43
CA GLU A 27 -25.91 -5.31 22.18
C GLU A 27 -26.32 -5.49 20.71
N ILE A 28 -27.61 -5.66 20.47
CA ILE A 28 -28.17 -5.89 19.14
C ILE A 28 -29.12 -4.74 18.81
N SER A 29 -28.94 -4.16 17.63
CA SER A 29 -29.83 -3.15 17.06
C SER A 29 -30.36 -3.61 15.70
N SER A 30 -31.60 -3.23 15.39
CA SER A 30 -32.24 -3.45 14.08
C SER A 30 -32.58 -2.14 13.36
N ASP A 31 -32.37 -0.99 14.02
CA ASP A 31 -32.68 0.35 13.53
C ASP A 31 -31.43 1.23 13.35
N TYR A 32 -30.25 0.75 13.76
CA TYR A 32 -29.01 1.44 13.50
C TYR A 32 -28.70 1.48 11.99
N THR A 33 -28.23 2.64 11.53
CA THR A 33 -27.76 2.86 10.17
C THR A 33 -26.24 3.04 10.21
N THR A 34 -25.50 2.24 9.45
CA THR A 34 -24.04 2.33 9.37
C THR A 34 -23.59 3.75 9.03
N GLY A 35 -22.76 4.35 9.89
CA GLY A 35 -22.28 5.74 9.75
C GLY A 35 -23.22 6.81 10.35
N GLY A 36 -24.35 6.41 10.92
CA GLY A 36 -25.26 7.29 11.66
C GLY A 36 -24.85 7.49 13.13
N ASP A 37 -25.64 8.29 13.85
CA ASP A 37 -25.47 8.48 15.30
C ASP A 37 -25.85 7.20 16.06
N VAL A 38 -24.85 6.59 16.71
CA VAL A 38 -25.01 5.36 17.50
C VAL A 38 -25.99 5.56 18.65
N MET A 39 -26.06 6.76 19.23
CA MET A 39 -26.93 7.07 20.37
C MET A 39 -28.39 7.25 19.98
N ALA A 40 -28.69 7.42 18.70
CA ALA A 40 -30.06 7.56 18.19
C ALA A 40 -30.75 6.21 17.93
N ALA A 41 -29.99 5.11 17.91
CA ALA A 41 -30.50 3.76 17.66
C ALA A 41 -30.91 3.05 18.95
N THR A 42 -31.74 2.03 18.82
CA THR A 42 -32.18 1.19 19.93
C THR A 42 -31.25 -0.02 20.06
N TRP A 43 -30.57 -0.11 21.20
CA TRP A 43 -29.65 -1.21 21.52
C TRP A 43 -30.22 -2.10 22.60
N THR A 44 -30.32 -3.40 22.32
CA THR A 44 -30.83 -4.41 23.26
C THR A 44 -29.70 -5.33 23.69
N ALA A 45 -29.44 -5.41 24.99
CA ALA A 45 -28.42 -6.29 25.56
C ALA A 45 -28.74 -7.78 25.30
N PHE A 46 -27.72 -8.52 24.91
CA PHE A 46 -27.74 -9.94 24.66
C PHE A 46 -27.04 -10.67 25.81
N SER A 47 -27.73 -11.62 26.43
CA SER A 47 -27.16 -12.36 27.56
C SER A 47 -26.12 -13.38 27.09
N PHE A 48 -24.90 -13.28 27.61
CA PHE A 48 -23.81 -14.22 27.35
C PHE A 48 -22.97 -14.45 28.61
N ASP A 49 -22.16 -15.52 28.57
CA ASP A 49 -21.22 -15.84 29.64
C ASP A 49 -20.03 -14.86 29.64
N LYS A 50 -19.80 -14.23 30.80
CA LYS A 50 -18.74 -13.23 31.03
C LYS A 50 -17.57 -13.80 31.85
N THR A 51 -17.45 -15.12 31.92
CA THR A 51 -16.47 -15.83 32.79
C THR A 51 -15.27 -16.45 32.05
N ALA A 52 -15.02 -16.03 30.81
CA ALA A 52 -13.85 -16.45 30.02
C ALA A 52 -12.55 -15.77 30.48
N TYR A 53 -12.05 -16.11 31.67
CA TYR A 53 -10.87 -15.48 32.28
C TYR A 53 -9.55 -16.11 31.83
N GLY A 54 -8.51 -15.30 31.65
CA GLY A 54 -7.11 -15.72 31.49
C GLY A 54 -6.71 -16.36 30.15
N ASP A 55 -7.64 -17.00 29.44
CA ASP A 55 -7.40 -17.64 28.14
C ASP A 55 -8.52 -17.34 27.14
N MET A 56 -8.15 -17.16 25.86
CA MET A 56 -9.11 -17.04 24.75
C MET A 56 -9.96 -18.30 24.63
N THR A 57 -11.27 -18.15 24.84
CA THR A 57 -12.21 -19.26 24.89
C THR A 57 -13.40 -19.01 23.95
N PRO A 58 -13.73 -19.96 23.05
CA PRO A 58 -14.94 -19.87 22.24
C PRO A 58 -16.18 -20.08 23.13
N SER A 59 -17.19 -19.23 22.97
CA SER A 59 -18.49 -19.39 23.60
C SER A 59 -19.22 -20.64 23.06
N PRO A 60 -20.26 -21.11 23.76
CA PRO A 60 -21.28 -21.95 23.14
C PRO A 60 -21.90 -21.26 21.92
N ASP A 61 -22.54 -22.04 21.06
CA ASP A 61 -23.38 -21.49 20.00
C ASP A 61 -24.66 -20.92 20.61
N PHE A 62 -24.80 -19.59 20.53
CA PHE A 62 -25.97 -18.87 20.99
C PHE A 62 -27.08 -18.89 19.94
N ASP A 63 -28.33 -19.08 20.37
CA ASP A 63 -29.49 -19.04 19.48
C ASP A 63 -29.79 -17.60 19.03
N PHE A 64 -29.63 -17.35 17.73
CA PHE A 64 -29.88 -16.08 17.06
C PHE A 64 -31.06 -16.19 16.07
N SER A 65 -31.84 -17.26 16.14
CA SER A 65 -32.96 -17.52 15.20
C SER A 65 -33.99 -16.39 15.16
N ALA A 66 -34.15 -15.62 16.24
CA ALA A 66 -35.04 -14.45 16.29
C ALA A 66 -34.66 -13.33 15.31
N PHE A 67 -33.40 -13.27 14.89
CA PHE A 67 -32.88 -12.24 13.98
C PHE A 67 -32.80 -12.70 12.53
N GLU A 68 -33.29 -13.91 12.22
CA GLU A 68 -33.28 -14.44 10.87
C GLU A 68 -34.04 -13.53 9.88
N GLY A 69 -33.40 -13.28 8.74
CA GLY A 69 -33.98 -12.46 7.67
C GLY A 69 -34.03 -10.95 7.98
N GLN A 70 -33.50 -10.52 9.12
CA GLN A 70 -33.39 -9.11 9.48
C GLN A 70 -31.99 -8.58 9.19
N THR A 71 -31.89 -7.31 8.86
CA THR A 71 -30.62 -6.58 8.96
C THR A 71 -30.45 -6.18 10.42
N ILE A 72 -29.39 -6.68 11.05
CA ILE A 72 -29.04 -6.34 12.42
C ILE A 72 -27.60 -5.82 12.48
N HIS A 73 -27.31 -5.09 13.54
CA HIS A 73 -25.97 -4.67 13.92
C HIS A 73 -25.68 -5.20 15.32
N ILE A 74 -24.48 -5.75 15.49
CA ILE A 74 -24.00 -6.26 16.78
C ILE A 74 -22.96 -5.27 17.30
N GLY A 75 -23.25 -4.65 18.44
CA GLY A 75 -22.37 -3.75 19.16
C GLY A 75 -21.65 -4.47 20.29
N LEU A 76 -20.38 -4.16 20.49
CA LEU A 76 -19.61 -4.56 21.67
C LEU A 76 -19.55 -3.36 22.60
N LYS A 77 -20.39 -3.35 23.63
CA LYS A 77 -20.42 -2.28 24.63
C LYS A 77 -19.32 -2.53 25.66
N TYR A 78 -18.50 -1.52 25.88
CA TYR A 78 -17.49 -1.50 26.93
C TYR A 78 -17.59 -0.19 27.70
N SER A 79 -17.48 -0.28 29.02
CA SER A 79 -17.45 0.85 29.94
C SER A 79 -16.52 0.52 31.12
N SER A 80 -16.06 1.56 31.81
CA SER A 80 -15.25 1.43 33.00
C SER A 80 -15.59 2.53 34.01
N THR A 81 -15.18 2.33 35.25
CA THR A 81 -15.30 3.28 36.36
C THR A 81 -13.94 3.44 37.05
N ASP A 82 -13.82 4.42 37.93
CA ASP A 82 -12.61 4.63 38.72
C ASP A 82 -12.26 3.44 39.64
N SER A 83 -13.24 2.57 39.93
CA SER A 83 -13.08 1.38 40.78
C SER A 83 -13.07 0.04 40.03
N ASP A 84 -13.44 0.04 38.75
CA ASP A 84 -13.60 -1.19 37.97
C ASP A 84 -13.31 -0.93 36.48
N SER A 85 -12.26 -1.58 35.97
CA SER A 85 -11.74 -1.38 34.63
C SER A 85 -11.49 -2.74 34.01
N PRO A 86 -12.52 -3.38 33.45
CA PRO A 86 -12.38 -4.70 32.85
C PRO A 86 -11.44 -4.65 31.65
N ARG A 87 -10.81 -5.77 31.32
CA ARG A 87 -10.15 -5.97 30.03
C ARG A 87 -10.95 -6.99 29.25
N TRP A 88 -11.45 -6.59 28.08
CA TRP A 88 -12.15 -7.49 27.18
C TRP A 88 -11.40 -7.60 25.86
N ARG A 89 -10.97 -8.81 25.50
CA ARG A 89 -10.32 -9.12 24.25
C ARG A 89 -11.23 -10.02 23.43
N VAL A 90 -11.41 -9.70 22.16
CA VAL A 90 -12.21 -10.49 21.22
C VAL A 90 -11.31 -10.92 20.08
N GLU A 91 -11.24 -12.22 19.84
CA GLU A 91 -10.48 -12.79 18.73
C GLU A 91 -11.36 -12.92 17.48
N SER A 92 -12.56 -13.45 17.64
CA SER A 92 -13.48 -13.66 16.51
C SER A 92 -14.94 -13.63 16.94
N MET A 93 -15.81 -13.28 16.00
CA MET A 93 -17.27 -13.36 16.11
C MET A 93 -17.81 -13.93 14.81
N ALA A 94 -18.73 -14.88 14.91
CA ALA A 94 -19.29 -15.57 13.74
C ALA A 94 -20.80 -15.78 13.89
N LEU A 95 -21.54 -15.48 12.83
CA LEU A 95 -22.89 -15.99 12.62
C LEU A 95 -22.79 -17.30 11.84
N LYS A 96 -23.40 -18.36 12.35
CA LYS A 96 -23.38 -19.71 11.77
C LYS A 96 -24.80 -20.12 11.41
N VAL A 97 -24.95 -20.87 10.32
CA VAL A 97 -26.24 -21.48 9.95
C VAL A 97 -26.02 -22.98 9.75
N PRO A 98 -26.40 -23.84 10.71
CA PRO A 98 -26.23 -25.26 10.59
C PRO A 98 -27.14 -25.80 9.48
N GLY A 99 -26.53 -26.49 8.51
CA GLY A 99 -27.25 -27.18 7.45
C GLY A 99 -27.65 -26.33 6.23
N ILE A 100 -27.15 -25.11 6.07
CA ILE A 100 -27.25 -24.36 4.81
C ILE A 100 -25.87 -24.32 4.15
N SER A 101 -25.73 -25.05 3.03
CA SER A 101 -24.78 -24.73 1.97
C SER A 101 -25.48 -23.75 1.02
N GLY A 102 -24.97 -22.54 0.92
CA GLY A 102 -25.34 -21.54 -0.06
C GLY A 102 -24.15 -20.60 -0.25
N GLU A 103 -24.12 -19.84 -1.33
CA GLU A 103 -23.05 -18.86 -1.54
C GLU A 103 -23.09 -17.82 -0.42
N THR A 104 -22.05 -17.84 0.41
CA THR A 104 -21.75 -16.76 1.35
C THR A 104 -20.97 -15.70 0.60
N GLU A 105 -21.54 -14.52 0.42
CA GLU A 105 -20.79 -13.39 -0.09
C GLU A 105 -20.09 -12.68 1.07
N ALA A 106 -18.77 -12.86 1.17
CA ALA A 106 -17.94 -12.04 2.04
C ALA A 106 -17.89 -10.63 1.47
N LYS A 107 -18.55 -9.67 2.12
CA LYS A 107 -18.43 -8.25 1.78
C LYS A 107 -17.39 -7.61 2.70
N SER A 108 -16.26 -7.25 2.11
CA SER A 108 -15.23 -6.48 2.79
C SER A 108 -15.47 -4.98 2.53
N ALA A 109 -15.46 -4.18 3.59
CA ALA A 109 -15.45 -2.72 3.50
C ALA A 109 -14.19 -2.21 4.22
N TYR A 110 -13.41 -1.40 3.53
CA TYR A 110 -12.17 -0.83 4.04
C TYR A 110 -12.40 0.61 4.44
N TYR A 111 -11.84 1.03 5.57
CA TYR A 111 -11.97 2.40 6.07
C TYR A 111 -10.59 2.96 6.43
N GLN A 112 -10.38 4.25 6.14
CA GLN A 112 -9.24 5.03 6.62
C GLN A 112 -9.70 6.03 7.67
N TYR A 113 -8.86 6.29 8.68
CA TYR A 113 -9.09 7.32 9.67
C TYR A 113 -8.31 8.57 9.29
N VAL A 114 -9.00 9.60 8.79
CA VAL A 114 -8.41 10.88 8.38
C VAL A 114 -9.12 11.99 9.14
N GLU A 115 -8.33 12.86 9.79
CA GLU A 115 -8.81 14.06 10.49
C GLU A 115 -9.96 13.84 11.50
N GLY A 116 -10.01 12.67 12.15
CA GLY A 116 -11.03 12.39 13.16
C GLY A 116 -12.25 11.62 12.67
N VAL A 117 -12.30 11.27 11.38
CA VAL A 117 -13.46 10.61 10.74
C VAL A 117 -13.01 9.34 10.03
N TRP A 118 -13.86 8.30 10.09
CA TRP A 118 -13.68 7.09 9.29
C TRP A 118 -14.32 7.27 7.92
N GLU A 119 -13.55 7.14 6.86
CA GLU A 119 -13.99 7.23 5.47
C GLU A 119 -13.84 5.88 4.79
N SER A 120 -14.81 5.45 3.97
CA SER A 120 -14.65 4.22 3.19
C SER A 120 -13.60 4.42 2.10
N VAL A 121 -12.71 3.45 1.92
CA VAL A 121 -11.66 3.45 0.90
C VAL A 121 -11.99 2.39 -0.14
N GLU A 122 -12.05 2.82 -1.40
CA GLU A 122 -12.12 1.93 -2.55
C GLU A 122 -10.70 1.53 -3.02
N GLY A 123 -10.60 0.47 -3.81
CA GLY A 123 -9.30 0.04 -4.36
C GLY A 123 -8.35 -0.56 -3.33
N VAL A 124 -8.84 -0.99 -2.16
CA VAL A 124 -8.07 -1.77 -1.17
C VAL A 124 -8.68 -3.16 -1.06
N TYR A 125 -7.85 -4.19 -0.91
CA TYR A 125 -8.31 -5.56 -0.66
C TYR A 125 -7.38 -6.28 0.33
N TYR A 126 -7.93 -6.77 1.43
CA TYR A 126 -7.23 -7.56 2.43
C TYR A 126 -7.53 -9.04 2.21
N LEU A 127 -6.50 -9.85 1.93
CA LEU A 127 -6.66 -11.29 1.71
C LEU A 127 -7.21 -11.99 2.94
N THR A 128 -8.32 -12.68 2.75
CA THR A 128 -8.97 -13.53 3.75
C THR A 128 -8.34 -14.93 3.76
N SER A 129 -8.65 -15.72 4.79
CA SER A 129 -8.25 -17.15 4.81
C SER A 129 -8.76 -17.91 3.58
N ALA A 130 -10.00 -17.67 3.14
CA ALA A 130 -10.54 -18.32 1.95
C ALA A 130 -9.76 -17.96 0.67
N ASP A 131 -9.24 -16.73 0.58
CA ASP A 131 -8.39 -16.33 -0.55
C ASP A 131 -7.08 -17.13 -0.56
N TYR A 132 -6.45 -17.31 0.61
CA TYR A 132 -5.26 -18.13 0.74
C TYR A 132 -5.50 -19.60 0.39
N ASP A 133 -6.59 -20.17 0.88
CA ASP A 133 -6.99 -21.54 0.58
C ASP A 133 -7.27 -21.72 -0.93
N SER A 134 -7.88 -20.72 -1.57
CA SER A 134 -8.09 -20.72 -3.04
C SER A 134 -6.79 -20.74 -3.85
N MET A 135 -5.69 -20.27 -3.26
CA MET A 135 -4.34 -20.30 -3.84
C MET A 135 -3.57 -21.58 -3.48
N GLY A 136 -4.19 -22.50 -2.74
CA GLY A 136 -3.69 -23.83 -2.43
C GLY A 136 -3.38 -24.05 -0.94
N GLU A 137 -3.63 -25.25 -0.45
CA GLU A 137 -3.55 -25.63 0.97
C GLU A 137 -2.37 -26.57 1.31
N ASP A 138 -1.60 -27.02 0.30
CA ASP A 138 -0.45 -27.90 0.53
C ASP A 138 0.67 -27.16 1.30
N SER A 139 1.61 -27.91 1.89
CA SER A 139 2.62 -27.36 2.83
C SER A 139 3.54 -26.24 2.31
N ASN A 140 3.53 -25.96 1.00
CA ASN A 140 4.30 -24.87 0.37
C ASN A 140 3.40 -23.92 -0.44
N GLN A 141 2.11 -23.88 -0.09
CA GLN A 141 1.11 -23.01 -0.67
C GLN A 141 0.53 -22.07 0.40
N PRO A 142 -0.11 -20.97 0.01
CA PRO A 142 -0.46 -19.90 0.93
C PRO A 142 -1.52 -20.29 1.99
N GLY A 143 -2.44 -21.19 1.65
CA GLY A 143 -3.53 -21.67 2.53
C GLY A 143 -3.05 -22.49 3.72
N ALA A 144 -1.91 -23.20 3.60
CA ALA A 144 -1.39 -24.04 4.69
C ALA A 144 -1.24 -23.31 6.03
N PHE A 145 -0.94 -22.00 5.98
CA PHE A 145 -0.85 -21.14 7.16
C PHE A 145 -1.57 -19.80 7.01
N ASN A 146 -2.38 -19.64 5.95
CA ASN A 146 -3.05 -18.38 5.61
C ASN A 146 -2.09 -17.17 5.62
N ASN A 147 -0.89 -17.34 5.05
CA ASN A 147 0.12 -16.29 4.91
C ASN A 147 1.14 -16.62 3.81
N PHE A 148 1.79 -15.58 3.30
CA PHE A 148 2.98 -15.71 2.46
C PHE A 148 4.26 -15.76 3.31
N SER A 149 5.38 -16.18 2.71
CA SER A 149 6.67 -16.23 3.39
C SER A 149 7.82 -16.11 2.37
N SER A 150 9.05 -16.20 2.83
CA SER A 150 10.22 -16.25 1.93
C SER A 150 10.26 -17.50 1.03
N SER A 151 9.52 -18.56 1.37
CA SER A 151 9.38 -19.77 0.55
C SER A 151 8.05 -19.87 -0.19
N VAL A 152 7.07 -19.04 0.17
CA VAL A 152 5.74 -18.94 -0.47
C VAL A 152 5.53 -17.48 -0.86
N LEU A 153 6.10 -17.07 -1.99
CA LEU A 153 6.21 -15.66 -2.36
C LEU A 153 4.89 -15.11 -2.92
N PRO A 154 4.45 -13.90 -2.51
CA PRO A 154 3.19 -13.30 -2.98
C PRO A 154 3.18 -13.05 -4.50
N GLU A 155 4.33 -12.74 -5.09
CA GLU A 155 4.48 -12.51 -6.54
C GLU A 155 4.09 -13.73 -7.40
N ASN A 156 4.15 -14.93 -6.85
CA ASN A 156 3.77 -16.17 -7.56
C ASN A 156 2.27 -16.43 -7.56
N TYR A 157 1.49 -15.74 -6.72
CA TYR A 157 0.07 -16.05 -6.50
C TYR A 157 -0.86 -14.84 -6.69
N ILE A 158 -0.50 -13.67 -6.15
CA ILE A 158 -1.39 -12.51 -6.14
C ILE A 158 -1.77 -12.04 -7.56
N PRO A 159 -0.85 -11.91 -8.54
CA PRO A 159 -1.23 -11.54 -9.91
C PRO A 159 -2.30 -12.46 -10.53
N GLN A 160 -2.18 -13.77 -10.32
CA GLN A 160 -3.13 -14.75 -10.83
C GLN A 160 -4.46 -14.71 -10.07
N PHE A 161 -4.41 -14.57 -8.74
CA PHE A 161 -5.59 -14.33 -7.91
C PHE A 161 -6.37 -13.11 -8.41
N LEU A 162 -5.69 -11.99 -8.69
CA LEU A 162 -6.33 -10.78 -9.21
C LEU A 162 -6.90 -10.98 -10.62
N ALA A 163 -6.20 -11.71 -11.50
CA ALA A 163 -6.73 -12.01 -12.83
C ALA A 163 -8.02 -12.86 -12.79
N ILE A 164 -8.14 -13.78 -11.83
CA ILE A 164 -9.32 -14.63 -11.63
C ILE A 164 -10.49 -13.81 -11.08
N ASN A 165 -10.23 -12.96 -10.08
CA ASN A 165 -11.27 -12.22 -9.36
C ASN A 165 -11.68 -10.91 -10.06
N TYR A 166 -10.78 -10.34 -10.88
CA TYR A 166 -11.01 -9.11 -11.64
C TYR A 166 -10.76 -9.35 -13.16
N PRO A 167 -11.54 -10.24 -13.81
CA PRO A 167 -11.31 -10.64 -15.21
C PRO A 167 -11.61 -9.55 -16.24
N PHE A 168 -12.23 -8.44 -15.79
CA PHE A 168 -12.58 -7.28 -16.62
C PHE A 168 -11.75 -6.04 -16.29
N ALA A 169 -10.63 -6.19 -15.59
CA ALA A 169 -9.71 -5.08 -15.32
C ALA A 169 -9.30 -4.37 -16.62
N GLN A 170 -9.29 -3.05 -16.59
CA GLN A 170 -8.87 -2.18 -17.68
C GLN A 170 -7.45 -1.68 -17.45
N GLU A 171 -6.78 -1.27 -18.53
CA GLU A 171 -5.43 -0.68 -18.45
C GLU A 171 -5.43 0.53 -17.51
N GLY A 172 -4.51 0.51 -16.54
CA GLY A 172 -4.40 1.54 -15.49
C GLY A 172 -5.27 1.28 -14.25
N ASP A 173 -6.05 0.20 -14.18
CA ASP A 173 -6.77 -0.16 -12.95
C ASP A 173 -5.78 -0.46 -11.81
N GLU A 174 -6.12 0.01 -10.61
CA GLU A 174 -5.26 -0.08 -9.42
C GLU A 174 -5.96 -0.74 -8.24
N LEU A 175 -5.24 -1.61 -7.53
CA LEU A 175 -5.72 -2.31 -6.34
C LEU A 175 -4.59 -2.47 -5.32
N PHE A 176 -4.78 -1.91 -4.13
CA PHE A 176 -3.86 -2.05 -3.01
C PHE A 176 -4.18 -3.32 -2.24
N ILE A 177 -3.30 -4.33 -2.36
CA ILE A 177 -3.50 -5.64 -1.75
C ILE A 177 -2.75 -5.71 -0.43
N LEU A 178 -3.48 -5.93 0.65
CA LEU A 178 -2.96 -6.22 1.98
C LEU A 178 -2.97 -7.73 2.23
N TYR A 179 -1.88 -8.25 2.78
CA TYR A 179 -1.71 -9.68 3.00
C TYR A 179 -0.82 -9.96 4.22
N ARG A 180 -1.02 -11.12 4.84
CA ARG A 180 -0.19 -11.67 5.90
C ARG A 180 1.11 -12.24 5.32
N TYR A 181 2.23 -11.94 5.97
CA TYR A 181 3.57 -12.40 5.60
C TYR A 181 4.35 -12.87 6.83
N TYR A 182 4.79 -14.12 6.85
CA TYR A 182 5.67 -14.66 7.87
C TYR A 182 7.14 -14.29 7.60
N GLY A 183 7.68 -13.41 8.44
CA GLY A 183 9.05 -12.90 8.36
C GLY A 183 10.11 -13.77 9.05
N GLY A 184 9.75 -14.99 9.47
CA GLY A 184 10.61 -15.84 10.28
C GLY A 184 10.42 -15.62 11.79
N SER A 185 11.03 -16.47 12.61
CA SER A 185 10.74 -16.60 14.04
C SER A 185 10.98 -15.32 14.84
N SER A 186 11.93 -14.49 14.44
CA SER A 186 12.25 -13.22 15.10
C SER A 186 11.28 -12.09 14.77
N VAL A 187 10.55 -12.18 13.66
CA VAL A 187 9.63 -11.14 13.17
C VAL A 187 8.18 -11.56 13.38
N GLY A 188 7.88 -12.85 13.27
CA GLY A 188 6.51 -13.37 13.27
C GLY A 188 5.76 -13.06 11.98
N THR A 189 4.44 -13.23 12.02
CA THR A 189 3.56 -12.89 10.90
C THR A 189 3.15 -11.43 11.01
N VAL A 190 3.43 -10.67 9.96
CA VAL A 190 3.09 -9.25 9.84
C VAL A 190 2.13 -9.01 8.69
N THR A 191 1.40 -7.90 8.70
CA THR A 191 0.67 -7.42 7.53
C THR A 191 1.62 -6.65 6.62
N LYS A 192 1.64 -6.99 5.34
CA LYS A 192 2.28 -6.25 4.25
C LYS A 192 1.23 -5.82 3.25
N GLY A 193 1.59 -4.94 2.32
CA GLY A 193 0.79 -4.70 1.14
C GLY A 193 1.57 -4.04 0.01
N ASN A 194 1.08 -4.22 -1.21
CA ASN A 194 1.59 -3.56 -2.40
C ASN A 194 0.41 -3.03 -3.22
N LEU A 195 0.61 -1.90 -3.90
CA LEU A 195 -0.27 -1.49 -4.99
C LEU A 195 -0.03 -2.42 -6.17
N TYR A 196 -1.08 -2.92 -6.80
CA TYR A 196 -1.03 -3.64 -8.06
C TYR A 196 -1.69 -2.79 -9.14
N THR A 197 -1.08 -2.73 -10.32
CA THR A 197 -1.63 -2.03 -11.48
C THR A 197 -1.84 -3.03 -12.61
N PHE A 198 -2.99 -2.96 -13.28
CA PHE A 198 -3.27 -3.75 -14.47
C PHE A 198 -2.73 -3.03 -15.70
N ASN A 199 -1.65 -3.56 -16.27
CA ASN A 199 -1.04 -3.02 -17.48
C ASN A 199 -0.65 -4.13 -18.44
N ASN A 200 -0.73 -3.86 -19.74
CA ASN A 200 -0.45 -4.81 -20.82
C ASN A 200 -1.17 -6.17 -20.62
N GLY A 201 -2.42 -6.15 -20.16
CA GLY A 201 -3.22 -7.34 -19.93
C GLY A 201 -2.81 -8.19 -18.71
N SER A 202 -2.07 -7.65 -17.74
CA SER A 202 -1.67 -8.38 -16.53
C SER A 202 -1.52 -7.49 -15.30
N TRP A 203 -1.89 -8.02 -14.14
CA TRP A 203 -1.64 -7.38 -12.85
C TRP A 203 -0.17 -7.50 -12.47
N SER A 204 0.46 -6.39 -12.11
CA SER A 204 1.85 -6.36 -11.62
C SER A 204 1.96 -5.52 -10.35
N PRO A 205 2.76 -5.94 -9.35
CA PRO A 205 2.97 -5.13 -8.15
C PRO A 205 3.83 -3.91 -8.48
N VAL A 206 3.46 -2.76 -7.91
CA VAL A 206 4.32 -1.60 -7.80
C VAL A 206 5.27 -1.84 -6.63
N ILE A 207 6.44 -2.38 -6.96
CA ILE A 207 7.51 -2.58 -5.98
C ILE A 207 8.37 -1.31 -5.99
N SER A 208 8.16 -0.44 -5.02
CA SER A 208 9.09 0.67 -4.79
C SER A 208 10.37 0.13 -4.14
N SER A 209 11.47 0.13 -4.89
CA SER A 209 12.80 -0.05 -4.29
C SER A 209 13.25 1.29 -3.71
N LEU A 210 13.16 1.45 -2.39
CA LEU A 210 13.87 2.51 -1.68
C LEU A 210 15.37 2.19 -1.76
N GLN A 211 16.12 2.99 -2.50
CA GLN A 211 17.58 2.99 -2.43
C GLN A 211 18.00 3.84 -1.22
N PHE A 212 19.11 3.51 -0.58
CA PHE A 212 19.70 4.33 0.48
C PHE A 212 21.16 4.62 0.11
N GLY A 213 21.57 5.86 0.29
CA GLY A 213 22.96 6.28 0.24
C GLY A 213 23.55 6.28 1.65
N LEU A 214 24.81 5.87 1.80
CA LEU A 214 25.52 6.00 3.07
C LEU A 214 26.23 7.37 3.10
N GLU A 215 25.60 8.36 3.75
CA GLU A 215 26.18 9.69 3.93
C GLU A 215 26.67 9.83 5.38
N ASN A 216 27.96 10.12 5.59
CA ASN A 216 28.57 10.28 6.91
C ASN A 216 28.32 9.10 7.89
N GLY A 217 28.22 7.88 7.36
CA GLY A 217 27.94 6.68 8.16
C GLY A 217 26.48 6.50 8.56
N ILE A 218 25.57 7.33 8.04
CA ILE A 218 24.12 7.24 8.23
C ILE A 218 23.48 6.84 6.89
N TRP A 219 22.60 5.84 6.92
CA TRP A 219 21.81 5.49 5.76
C TRP A 219 20.70 6.52 5.58
N VAL A 220 20.75 7.25 4.47
CA VAL A 220 19.76 8.26 4.08
C VAL A 220 19.02 7.74 2.84
N PRO A 221 17.67 7.84 2.78
CA PRO A 221 16.94 7.50 1.56
C PRO A 221 17.55 8.20 0.34
N ASP A 222 17.94 7.41 -0.67
CA ASP A 222 18.49 7.89 -1.92
C ASP A 222 17.34 8.20 -2.88
N ASN A 223 16.89 9.46 -2.85
CA ASN A 223 15.85 9.98 -3.73
C ASN A 223 16.43 10.47 -5.08
N THR A 224 17.62 9.99 -5.48
CA THR A 224 18.26 10.39 -6.73
C THR A 224 17.55 9.78 -7.93
N ILE A 225 16.97 10.63 -8.78
CA ILE A 225 16.29 10.22 -10.00
C ILE A 225 17.34 10.05 -11.12
N ARG A 226 17.31 8.94 -11.85
CA ARG A 226 18.17 8.74 -13.02
C ARG A 226 17.43 9.16 -14.29
N TYR A 227 18.07 9.98 -15.11
CA TYR A 227 17.53 10.41 -16.39
C TYR A 227 18.57 10.23 -17.48
N THR A 228 18.20 9.55 -18.56
CA THR A 228 19.05 9.47 -19.77
C THR A 228 18.48 10.43 -20.79
N MET A 229 19.31 11.36 -21.26
CA MET A 229 18.90 12.36 -22.24
C MET A 229 18.47 11.71 -23.55
N VAL A 230 17.48 12.30 -24.19
CA VAL A 230 16.97 11.94 -25.51
C VAL A 230 17.25 13.04 -26.53
N GLY A 231 17.05 12.74 -27.81
CA GLY A 231 17.33 13.67 -28.93
C GLY A 231 16.76 15.08 -28.76
N SER A 232 15.56 15.20 -28.19
CA SER A 232 14.91 16.50 -27.95
C SER A 232 15.64 17.36 -26.93
N ASP A 233 16.34 16.75 -25.96
CA ASP A 233 17.01 17.47 -24.90
C ASP A 233 18.27 18.17 -25.42
N TYR A 234 19.03 17.50 -26.29
CA TYR A 234 20.17 18.12 -26.97
C TYR A 234 19.73 19.28 -27.85
N THR A 235 18.58 19.14 -28.54
CA THR A 235 17.99 20.21 -29.35
C THR A 235 17.58 21.40 -28.47
N LEU A 236 16.97 21.13 -27.30
CA LEU A 236 16.60 22.14 -26.32
C LEU A 236 17.82 22.91 -25.81
N VAL A 237 18.86 22.20 -25.39
CA VAL A 237 20.10 22.80 -24.87
C VAL A 237 20.79 23.64 -25.94
N ALA A 238 20.91 23.10 -27.16
CA ALA A 238 21.52 23.81 -28.28
C ALA A 238 20.77 25.11 -28.58
N ALA A 239 19.44 25.06 -28.70
CA ALA A 239 18.61 26.24 -28.94
C ALA A 239 18.68 27.27 -27.80
N ALA A 240 18.75 26.81 -26.55
CA ALA A 240 18.81 27.68 -25.37
C ALA A 240 20.16 28.41 -25.22
N LEU A 241 21.26 27.84 -25.74
CA LEU A 241 22.62 28.33 -25.50
C LEU A 241 23.34 28.84 -26.76
N ILE A 242 22.74 28.76 -27.95
CA ILE A 242 23.40 29.14 -29.23
C ILE A 242 23.81 30.61 -29.28
N ASP A 243 23.05 31.50 -28.64
CA ASP A 243 23.28 32.94 -28.58
C ASP A 243 23.88 33.39 -27.23
N THR A 244 24.28 32.45 -26.37
CA THR A 244 24.83 32.73 -25.05
C THR A 244 26.35 32.86 -25.12
N GLU A 245 26.89 33.99 -24.63
CA GLU A 245 28.33 34.26 -24.64
C GLU A 245 29.13 33.13 -23.99
N GLY A 246 30.07 32.55 -24.73
CA GLY A 246 30.92 31.44 -24.28
C GLY A 246 30.38 30.05 -24.61
N PHE A 247 29.14 29.93 -25.10
CA PHE A 247 28.52 28.67 -25.49
C PHE A 247 28.32 28.51 -27.00
N GLU A 248 28.47 29.56 -27.80
CA GLU A 248 28.01 29.61 -29.20
C GLU A 248 28.63 28.49 -30.05
N ALA A 249 29.94 28.27 -29.92
CA ALA A 249 30.64 27.22 -30.65
C ALA A 249 30.27 25.80 -30.17
N ALA A 250 30.05 25.64 -28.86
CA ALA A 250 29.71 24.37 -28.24
C ALA A 250 28.26 23.96 -28.51
N ALA A 251 27.32 24.90 -28.38
CA ALA A 251 25.91 24.77 -28.73
C ALA A 251 25.71 24.53 -30.23
N GLY A 252 26.45 25.25 -31.09
CA GLY A 252 26.41 24.99 -32.53
C GLY A 252 26.93 23.60 -32.90
N ASN A 253 27.92 23.08 -32.18
CA ASN A 253 28.36 21.70 -32.36
C ASN A 253 27.28 20.70 -31.89
N LEU A 254 26.68 20.96 -30.72
CA LEU A 254 25.61 20.14 -30.16
C LEU A 254 24.41 20.02 -31.12
N ASP A 255 23.97 21.14 -31.71
CA ASP A 255 22.86 21.17 -32.69
C ASP A 255 23.14 20.28 -33.91
N ASN A 256 24.39 20.27 -34.39
CA ASN A 256 24.77 19.53 -35.58
C ASN A 256 24.97 18.03 -35.34
N PHE A 257 25.45 17.65 -34.14
CA PHE A 257 25.91 16.28 -33.87
C PHE A 257 25.07 15.53 -32.84
N GLY A 258 24.23 16.21 -32.06
CA GLY A 258 23.37 15.58 -31.04
C GLY A 258 24.15 14.91 -29.90
N ASN A 259 25.36 15.39 -29.61
CA ASN A 259 26.17 14.95 -28.47
C ASN A 259 27.07 16.10 -27.97
N PHE A 260 27.49 16.02 -26.71
CA PHE A 260 28.38 17.02 -26.13
C PHE A 260 29.84 16.72 -26.48
N ASN A 261 30.47 17.61 -27.25
CA ASN A 261 31.90 17.48 -27.56
C ASN A 261 32.76 17.68 -26.30
N ARG A 262 33.61 16.70 -25.96
CA ARG A 262 34.49 16.66 -24.78
C ARG A 262 35.97 16.53 -25.16
N THR A 263 36.33 16.87 -26.40
CA THR A 263 37.69 16.69 -26.95
C THR A 263 38.73 17.73 -26.48
N GLY A 264 38.31 18.78 -25.76
CA GLY A 264 39.18 19.93 -25.44
C GLY A 264 39.44 20.86 -26.63
N SER A 265 38.70 20.70 -27.73
CA SER A 265 38.71 21.64 -28.87
C SER A 265 37.92 22.92 -28.56
N SER A 266 37.89 23.87 -29.51
CA SER A 266 37.22 25.17 -29.33
C SER A 266 35.69 25.09 -29.17
N SER A 267 35.07 23.95 -29.48
CA SER A 267 33.65 23.67 -29.24
C SER A 267 33.44 22.64 -28.12
N SER A 268 34.47 22.39 -27.31
CA SER A 268 34.39 21.45 -26.20
C SER A 268 33.57 22.03 -25.05
N TRP A 269 32.72 21.21 -24.46
CA TRP A 269 31.96 21.49 -23.25
C TRP A 269 32.83 21.23 -22.03
N SER A 270 33.01 22.23 -21.17
CA SER A 270 33.61 22.06 -19.84
C SER A 270 32.60 21.46 -18.86
N ASP A 271 33.06 21.04 -17.68
CA ASP A 271 32.17 20.47 -16.66
C ASP A 271 31.11 21.49 -16.21
N ASP A 272 31.48 22.77 -16.03
CA ASP A 272 30.54 23.84 -15.69
C ASP A 272 29.48 24.07 -16.79
N MET A 273 29.88 23.97 -18.06
CA MET A 273 28.95 24.05 -19.18
C MET A 273 28.00 22.84 -19.21
N MET A 274 28.48 21.66 -18.84
CA MET A 274 27.65 20.46 -18.73
C MET A 274 26.62 20.62 -17.62
N ILE A 275 26.99 21.11 -16.43
CA ILE A 275 26.03 21.37 -15.35
C ILE A 275 24.95 22.36 -15.79
N THR A 276 25.33 23.42 -16.50
CA THR A 276 24.39 24.39 -17.07
C THR A 276 23.43 23.73 -18.06
N ALA A 277 23.95 22.92 -18.99
CA ALA A 277 23.15 22.18 -19.96
C ALA A 277 22.17 21.21 -19.29
N MET A 278 22.64 20.39 -18.33
CA MET A 278 21.77 19.46 -17.60
C MET A 278 20.70 20.21 -16.81
N GLY A 279 21.03 21.36 -16.21
CA GLY A 279 20.08 22.23 -15.51
C GLY A 279 18.91 22.67 -16.40
N ILE A 280 19.18 23.08 -17.64
CA ILE A 280 18.14 23.44 -18.63
C ILE A 280 17.21 22.25 -18.92
N VAL A 281 17.79 21.06 -19.08
CA VAL A 281 17.03 19.84 -19.34
C VAL A 281 16.15 19.49 -18.15
N LEU A 282 16.69 19.56 -16.93
CA LEU A 282 15.97 19.24 -15.71
C LEU A 282 14.86 20.25 -15.40
N ASP A 283 15.07 21.54 -15.67
CA ASP A 283 14.02 22.56 -15.52
C ASP A 283 12.88 22.37 -16.52
N ASN A 284 13.16 21.88 -17.73
CA ASN A 284 12.13 21.50 -18.70
C ASN A 284 11.42 20.18 -18.32
N LEU A 285 12.18 19.20 -17.83
CA LEU A 285 11.68 17.87 -17.45
C LEU A 285 10.79 17.94 -16.20
N ASN A 286 11.22 18.69 -15.20
CA ASN A 286 10.54 18.82 -13.92
C ASN A 286 10.56 20.28 -13.41
N PRO A 287 9.74 21.16 -13.98
CA PRO A 287 9.69 22.58 -13.59
C PRO A 287 9.21 22.80 -12.13
N ALA A 288 8.63 21.78 -11.52
CA ALA A 288 8.16 21.80 -10.13
C ALA A 288 9.12 21.05 -9.17
N ALA A 289 10.36 20.77 -9.59
CA ALA A 289 11.35 20.11 -8.74
C ALA A 289 11.53 20.87 -7.42
N ALA A 290 11.38 20.14 -6.31
CA ALA A 290 11.56 20.68 -4.97
C ALA A 290 13.05 20.91 -4.66
N GLU A 291 13.32 21.83 -3.73
CA GLU A 291 14.65 22.03 -3.15
C GLU A 291 15.21 20.71 -2.61
N GLY A 292 16.48 20.42 -2.90
CA GLY A 292 17.16 19.18 -2.53
C GLY A 292 16.88 17.97 -3.41
N GLN A 293 16.06 18.10 -4.47
CA GLN A 293 15.88 17.03 -5.45
C GLN A 293 17.21 16.70 -6.12
N LYS A 294 17.60 15.42 -6.12
CA LYS A 294 18.83 14.91 -6.74
C LYS A 294 18.53 14.20 -8.08
N TYR A 295 19.42 14.38 -9.05
CA TYR A 295 19.39 13.68 -10.33
C TYR A 295 20.77 13.13 -10.71
N ILE A 296 20.80 11.99 -11.40
CA ILE A 296 21.92 11.56 -12.23
C ILE A 296 21.47 11.65 -13.67
N VAL A 297 22.06 12.56 -14.44
CA VAL A 297 21.77 12.73 -15.86
C VAL A 297 22.85 12.06 -16.69
N THR A 298 22.47 11.06 -17.48
CA THR A 298 23.36 10.42 -18.46
C THR A 298 23.21 11.12 -19.80
N ALA A 299 24.31 11.64 -20.34
CA ALA A 299 24.36 12.36 -21.61
C ALA A 299 25.34 11.71 -22.59
N ASP A 300 25.00 11.72 -23.88
CA ASP A 300 25.89 11.32 -24.96
C ASP A 300 26.98 12.38 -25.17
N VAL A 301 28.22 11.93 -25.18
CA VAL A 301 29.40 12.77 -25.36
C VAL A 301 30.32 12.23 -26.46
N TYR A 302 31.17 13.12 -26.98
CA TYR A 302 32.23 12.76 -27.91
C TYR A 302 33.59 13.21 -27.39
N ASN A 303 34.42 12.27 -26.95
CA ASN A 303 35.77 12.53 -26.41
C ASN A 303 36.89 12.03 -27.36
N GLY A 304 36.58 11.87 -28.64
CA GLY A 304 37.40 11.16 -29.63
C GLY A 304 36.77 9.84 -30.09
N SER A 305 35.83 9.32 -29.29
CA SER A 305 34.82 8.35 -29.70
C SER A 305 33.48 8.72 -29.05
N GLY A 306 32.37 8.21 -29.60
CA GLY A 306 31.05 8.34 -28.94
C GLY A 306 31.00 7.48 -27.68
N THR A 307 30.56 8.07 -26.58
CA THR A 307 30.34 7.41 -25.27
C THR A 307 29.29 8.20 -24.48
N THR A 308 28.97 7.77 -23.26
CA THR A 308 28.14 8.52 -22.32
C THR A 308 28.95 9.01 -21.11
N GLU A 309 28.52 10.11 -20.51
CA GLU A 309 28.98 10.61 -19.19
C GLU A 309 27.77 10.82 -18.27
N ASP A 310 27.95 10.56 -16.97
CA ASP A 310 26.93 10.76 -15.93
C ASP A 310 27.25 12.02 -15.12
N PHE A 311 26.24 12.87 -14.90
CA PHE A 311 26.34 14.11 -14.14
C PHE A 311 25.40 14.06 -12.95
N ASN A 312 25.93 14.25 -11.74
CA ASN A 312 25.15 14.32 -10.50
C ASN A 312 24.75 15.77 -10.25
N LEU A 313 23.45 16.04 -10.13
CA LEU A 313 22.92 17.38 -9.85
C LEU A 313 21.97 17.39 -8.66
N ILE A 314 21.95 18.51 -7.94
CA ILE A 314 20.99 18.81 -6.86
C ILE A 314 20.39 20.19 -7.07
N LYS A 315 19.08 20.33 -6.79
CA LYS A 315 18.39 21.63 -6.81
C LYS A 315 18.70 22.38 -5.51
N GLU A 316 19.46 23.47 -5.58
CA GLU A 316 19.75 24.35 -4.46
C GLU A 316 19.51 25.82 -4.82
N GLY A 317 18.82 26.55 -3.95
CA GLY A 317 18.50 27.96 -4.16
C GLY A 317 17.67 28.24 -5.42
N GLY A 318 16.94 27.24 -5.92
CA GLY A 318 16.20 27.33 -7.18
C GLY A 318 17.06 27.10 -8.45
N GLU A 319 18.33 26.76 -8.31
CA GLU A 319 19.24 26.42 -9.43
C GLU A 319 19.70 24.96 -9.34
N TRP A 320 20.09 24.37 -10.46
CA TRP A 320 20.70 23.05 -10.48
C TRP A 320 22.22 23.20 -10.39
N ILE A 321 22.83 22.59 -9.37
CA ILE A 321 24.28 22.59 -9.16
C ILE A 321 24.82 21.17 -9.13
N ALA A 322 26.15 21.00 -9.21
CA ALA A 322 26.79 19.70 -9.05
C ALA A 322 26.59 19.15 -7.62
N ASN A 323 26.16 17.88 -7.52
CA ASN A 323 25.95 17.16 -6.25
C ASN A 323 27.09 16.21 -5.91
#